data_AF-A0A377ZK02-F1
#
_entry.id   AF-A0A377ZK02-F1
#
_cell.length_a   1.000
_cell.length_b   1.000
_cell.length_c   1.000
_cell.angle_alpha   90.00
_cell.angle_beta   90.00
_cell.angle_gamma   90.00
#
_symmetry.space_group_name_H-M   'P 1'
#
loop_
_entity.id
_entity.type
_entity.pdbx_description
1 polymer ?
#
loop_
_entity_poly.entity_id
_entity_poly.type
_entity_poly.pdbx_seq_one_letter_code
_entity_poly.pdbx_strand_id
1 'polypeptide(L)' 'MLDPYMQYSCGYWKEAQSLEAAQQAKLDLICRKLELEPGMRVLDIGCG' A
#
# COMPACT_ATOMS: atom_id res chain seq x y z
N MET A 1 2.92 -1.41 -17.56
CA MET A 1 4.04 -1.88 -16.71
C MET A 1 3.72 -1.46 -15.27
N LEU A 2 4.11 -2.25 -14.27
CA LEU A 2 3.84 -1.99 -12.84
C LEU A 2 4.94 -1.12 -12.21
N ASP A 3 4.71 -0.74 -10.95
CA ASP A 3 5.70 -0.07 -10.09
C ASP A 3 6.73 -1.08 -9.51
N PRO A 4 7.81 -0.61 -8.84
CA PRO A 4 8.85 -1.48 -8.28
C PRO A 4 8.36 -2.51 -7.25
N TYR A 5 7.23 -2.26 -6.58
CA TYR A 5 6.63 -3.21 -5.62
C TYR A 5 5.68 -4.21 -6.30
N MET A 6 5.61 -4.20 -7.63
CA MET A 6 4.79 -5.10 -8.44
C MET A 6 3.31 -5.12 -8.01
N GLN A 7 2.79 -3.98 -7.54
CA GLN A 7 1.43 -3.91 -7.01
C GLN A 7 0.43 -3.94 -8.16
N TYR A 8 -0.16 -5.11 -8.38
CA TYR A 8 -1.26 -5.26 -9.33
C TYR A 8 -2.62 -5.02 -8.66
N SER A 9 -2.73 -3.87 -8.00
CA SER A 9 -3.91 -3.36 -7.33
C SER A 9 -4.04 -1.84 -7.54
N CYS A 10 -5.14 -1.22 -7.11
CA CYS A 10 -5.37 0.21 -7.33
C CYS A 10 -4.35 1.09 -6.57
N GLY A 11 -3.89 2.17 -7.19
CA GLY A 11 -3.09 3.21 -6.54
C GLY A 11 -3.97 4.27 -5.86
N TYR A 12 -3.41 4.97 -4.86
CA TYR A 12 -4.08 6.09 -4.19
C TYR A 12 -3.49 7.44 -4.64
N TRP A 13 -4.29 8.23 -5.35
CA TRP A 13 -3.80 9.36 -6.17
C TRP A 13 -3.99 10.75 -5.57
N LYS A 14 -4.38 10.86 -4.30
CA LYS A 14 -4.75 12.16 -3.69
C LYS A 14 -3.69 13.25 -3.90
N GLU A 15 -2.42 12.92 -3.65
CA GLU A 15 -1.27 13.84 -3.80
C GLU A 15 -0.17 13.25 -4.71
N ALA A 16 -0.40 12.07 -5.28
CA ALA A 16 0.62 11.34 -6.02
C ALA A 16 0.70 11.79 -7.48
N GLN A 17 1.92 11.96 -7.99
CA GLN A 17 2.20 12.34 -9.39
C GLN A 17 2.87 11.23 -10.18
N SER A 18 3.11 10.07 -9.57
CA SER A 18 3.66 8.87 -10.21
C SER A 18 2.96 7.62 -9.70
N LEU A 19 3.00 6.53 -10.49
CA LEU A 19 2.42 5.24 -10.10
C LEU A 19 3.07 4.71 -8.81
N GLU A 20 4.39 4.77 -8.70
CA GLU A 20 5.13 4.37 -7.51
C GLU A 20 4.68 5.15 -6.27
N ALA A 21 4.56 6.48 -6.38
CA ALA A 21 4.08 7.31 -5.28
C ALA A 21 2.63 6.96 -4.90
N ALA A 22 1.78 6.67 -5.89
CA ALA A 22 0.39 6.28 -5.63
C ALA A 22 0.30 4.91 -4.94
N GLN A 23 1.19 3.97 -5.26
CA GLN A 23 1.24 2.66 -4.61
C GLN A 23 1.77 2.74 -3.18
N GLN A 24 2.81 3.53 -2.94
CA GLN A 24 3.30 3.80 -1.58
C GLN A 24 2.24 4.49 -0.72
N ALA A 25 1.56 5.50 -1.26
CA ALA A 25 0.48 6.19 -0.55
C ALA A 25 -0.70 5.27 -0.22
N LYS A 26 -1.03 4.32 -1.11
CA LYS A 26 -2.03 3.28 -0.85
C LYS A 26 -1.60 2.38 0.31
N LEU A 27 -0.37 1.86 0.29
CA LEU A 27 0.14 0.97 1.34
C LEU A 27 0.16 1.66 2.70
N ASP A 28 0.66 2.90 2.77
CA ASP A 28 0.65 3.70 3.99
C ASP A 28 -0.77 3.98 4.51
N LEU A 29 -1.71 4.29 3.62
CA LEU A 29 -3.12 4.47 4.00
C LEU A 29 -3.73 3.19 4.61
N ILE A 30 -3.40 2.01 4.07
CA ILE A 30 -3.84 0.72 4.63
C ILE A 30 -3.29 0.56 6.05
N CYS A 31 -1.98 0.77 6.24
CA CYS A 31 -1.35 0.69 7.56
C CYS A 31 -1.98 1.64 8.58
N ARG A 32 -2.26 2.89 8.19
CA ARG A 32 -2.92 3.88 9.06
C ARG A 32 -4.34 3.47 9.45
N LYS A 33 -5.11 2.92 8.50
CA LYS A 33 -6.48 2.44 8.75
C LYS A 33 -6.51 1.21 9.66
N LEU A 34 -5.46 0.39 9.63
CA LEU A 34 -5.31 -0.76 10.50
C LEU A 34 -4.79 -0.40 11.89
N GLU A 35 -4.38 0.86 12.11
CA GLU A 35 -3.84 1.36 13.38
C GLU A 35 -2.76 0.43 13.96
N LEU A 36 -1.80 0.05 13.10
CA LEU A 36 -0.77 -0.92 13.46
C LEU A 36 0.12 -0.43 14.61
N GLU A 37 0.32 -1.30 15.60
CA GLU A 37 1.22 -1.07 16.74
C GLU A 37 2.37 -2.09 16.79
N PRO A 38 3.52 -1.75 17.39
CA PRO A 38 4.61 -2.70 17.58
C PRO A 38 4.18 -3.98 18.31
N GLY A 39 4.52 -5.13 17.75
CA GLY A 39 4.21 -6.45 18.33
C GLY A 39 2.92 -7.09 17.79
N MET A 40 2.13 -6.38 16.99
CA MET A 40 0.98 -6.97 16.31
C MET A 40 1.41 -8.02 15.28
N ARG A 41 0.55 -9.04 15.08
CA ARG A 41 0.68 -10.03 14.01
C ARG A 41 -0.36 -9.74 12.93
N VAL A 42 0.08 -9.64 11.69
CA VAL A 42 -0.78 -9.33 10.54
C VAL A 42 -0.91 -10.56 9.64
N LEU A 43 -2.14 -10.84 9.21
CA LEU A 43 -2.43 -11.80 8.15
C LEU A 43 -2.87 -11.02 6.91
N ASP A 44 -2.13 -11.18 5.82
CA ASP A 44 -2.48 -10.65 4.50
C ASP A 44 -2.95 -11.80 3.61
N ILE A 45 -4.23 -11.77 3.21
CA ILE A 45 -4.86 -12.85 2.45
C ILE A 45 -4.79 -12.50 0.97
N GLY A 46 -3.97 -13.24 0.23
CA GLY A 46 -3.71 -12.98 -1.19
C GLY A 46 -2.62 -11.93 -1.40
N CYS A 47 -1.48 -12.07 -0.71
CA CYS A 47 -0.38 -11.10 -0.63
C CYS A 47 0.48 -10.93 -1.91
N GLY A 48 -0.11 -11.20 -3.09
CA GLY A 48 0.52 -10.92 -4.39
C GLY A 48 0.58 -9.43 -4.69
#